data_AF-A0AAX4PIS3-F1
#
_entry.id   AF-A0AAX4PIS3-F1
#
_cell.length_a   1.000
_cell.length_b   1.000
_cell.length_c   1.000
_cell.angle_alpha   90.00
_cell.angle_beta   90.00
_cell.angle_gamma   90.00
#
_symmetry.space_group_name_H-M   'P 1'
#
loop_
_entity.id
_entity.type
_entity.pdbx_description
1 polymer ?
#
loop_
_entity_poly.entity_id
_entity_poly.type
_entity_poly.pdbx_seq_one_letter_code
_entity_poly.pdbx_strand_id
1 'polypeptide(L)'
;MATTAKVVSNRKGVLRRTTAWQTTPHHQHKLESRTETRRRPRCGRPIIAPPLSASNGRAGPAPSTSGTRLVAEDSAAFDLAGQSLRSWTQFIALLAVVSAGLYGIWIDPNLAGLGTSFVSSVETLSDSHEVVMLAILVAFGVAHSGMAALRPQGERLVGARAYRVAFALISLPLALTAVTYFINHRYSGAALFDVRSVPGVHGAVWWLSFASFFFLYPSTFNILEVAAVDEPKVHLWETGVMRVTRHPQMVGQVMWSLAHCLWMGNSFAIATSAGLCAYHAFGCWHGDRRLEEKFGSDFVEVKNRTSVLPFAAILDGRQVLPRDYWKEWVRVPYLGVVLFTLGAYACHPAMQTAAHWVGW
;
A
#
# COMPACT_ATOMS: atom_id res chain seq x y z
N MET A 1 4.04 62.00 25.46
CA MET A 1 5.17 62.49 24.65
C MET A 1 5.30 61.59 23.42
N ALA A 2 4.90 62.11 22.26
CA ALA A 2 5.21 61.57 20.93
C ALA A 2 6.74 61.61 20.70
N THR A 3 7.35 60.86 19.78
CA THR A 3 7.57 61.24 18.36
C THR A 3 8.43 60.13 17.74
N THR A 4 7.95 59.31 16.81
CA THR A 4 7.96 59.41 15.32
C THR A 4 9.19 58.81 14.62
N ALA A 5 8.87 58.04 13.59
CA ALA A 5 9.69 57.26 12.66
C ALA A 5 10.65 58.09 11.77
N LYS A 6 11.56 57.37 11.09
CA LYS A 6 11.97 57.72 9.72
C LYS A 6 12.41 56.50 8.90
N VAL A 7 11.59 56.19 7.90
CA VAL A 7 11.93 55.47 6.67
C VAL A 7 12.63 56.44 5.73
N VAL A 8 13.71 56.01 5.07
CA VAL A 8 14.21 56.67 3.84
C VAL A 8 14.57 55.58 2.82
N SER A 9 13.85 55.62 1.70
CA SER A 9 14.16 54.90 0.48
C SER A 9 15.25 55.64 -0.30
N ASN A 10 16.05 54.95 -1.12
CA ASN A 10 16.43 55.51 -2.40
C ASN A 10 16.65 54.44 -3.47
N ARG A 11 16.29 54.79 -4.70
CA ARG A 11 16.11 53.95 -5.89
C ARG A 11 17.08 54.43 -6.98
N LYS A 12 17.45 53.50 -7.87
CA LYS A 12 17.96 53.65 -9.27
C LYS A 12 19.48 53.68 -9.49
N GLY A 13 19.90 52.79 -10.39
CA GLY A 13 21.17 52.82 -11.11
C GLY A 13 21.24 51.67 -12.13
N VAL A 14 20.76 51.93 -13.35
CA VAL A 14 20.83 51.04 -14.52
C VAL A 14 22.21 51.14 -15.15
N LEU A 15 22.84 50.01 -15.55
CA LEU A 15 23.81 49.98 -16.64
C LEU A 15 23.88 48.59 -17.29
N ARG A 16 23.52 48.59 -18.59
CA ARG A 16 23.69 47.50 -19.56
C ARG A 16 25.17 47.16 -19.77
N ARG A 17 25.48 45.87 -19.95
CA ARG A 17 26.52 45.41 -20.89
C ARG A 17 26.03 44.19 -21.68
N THR A 18 25.85 44.42 -22.97
CA THR A 18 25.96 43.48 -24.11
C THR A 18 27.38 42.93 -24.18
N THR A 19 27.64 41.65 -24.44
CA THR A 19 27.89 40.93 -25.73
C THR A 19 28.63 39.64 -25.29
N ALA A 20 28.77 38.51 -25.99
CA ALA A 20 28.44 38.01 -27.31
C ALA A 20 28.31 36.48 -27.21
N TRP A 21 27.51 35.91 -28.10
CA TRP A 21 27.45 34.48 -28.39
C TRP A 21 28.70 34.06 -29.16
N GLN A 22 29.32 32.94 -28.77
CA GLN A 22 30.27 32.20 -29.60
C GLN A 22 29.69 30.81 -29.94
N THR A 23 29.32 30.67 -31.20
CA THR A 23 29.18 29.42 -31.97
C THR A 23 30.57 28.78 -32.13
N THR A 24 30.77 27.45 -32.13
CA THR A 24 30.70 26.44 -33.24
C THR A 24 31.57 25.22 -32.77
N PRO A 25 31.68 24.05 -33.45
CA PRO A 25 30.87 23.48 -34.53
C PRO A 25 30.46 22.00 -34.33
N HIS A 26 29.58 21.58 -35.25
CA HIS A 26 29.11 20.23 -35.58
C HIS A 26 30.20 19.14 -35.65
N HIS A 27 29.92 17.98 -35.05
CA HIS A 27 30.45 16.69 -35.50
C HIS A 27 29.35 15.93 -36.26
N GLN A 28 29.53 15.81 -37.57
CA GLN A 28 28.70 14.97 -38.44
C GLN A 28 29.08 13.49 -38.27
N HIS A 29 28.08 12.65 -38.05
CA HIS A 29 28.18 11.20 -38.14
C HIS A 29 28.35 10.79 -39.60
N LYS A 30 29.50 10.18 -39.92
CA LYS A 30 29.77 9.55 -41.21
C LYS A 30 29.16 8.14 -41.22
N LEU A 31 28.10 7.95 -42.00
CA LEU A 31 27.58 6.64 -42.38
C LEU A 31 28.56 6.02 -43.39
N GLU A 32 29.28 4.98 -42.99
CA GLU A 32 30.00 4.11 -43.91
C GLU A 32 29.23 2.80 -44.07
N SER A 33 28.60 2.67 -45.23
CA SER A 33 28.04 1.43 -45.76
C SER A 33 29.16 0.46 -46.09
N ARG A 34 29.29 -0.63 -45.32
CA ARG A 34 30.08 -1.80 -45.72
C ARG A 34 29.16 -2.88 -46.29
N THR A 35 29.16 -2.96 -47.61
CA THR A 35 28.79 -4.13 -48.40
C THR A 35 29.79 -5.25 -48.11
N GLU A 36 29.36 -6.29 -47.41
CA GLU A 36 30.20 -7.49 -47.22
C GLU A 36 29.61 -8.68 -47.97
N THR A 37 30.43 -9.14 -48.92
CA THR A 37 30.23 -10.21 -49.86
C THR A 37 29.97 -11.56 -49.20
N ARG A 38 28.88 -12.18 -49.67
CA ARG A 38 28.46 -13.57 -49.47
C ARG A 38 29.60 -14.57 -49.76
N ARG A 39 30.05 -15.31 -48.75
CA ARG A 39 30.80 -16.57 -48.93
C ARG A 39 30.14 -17.69 -48.12
N ARG A 40 29.64 -18.72 -48.83
CA ARG A 40 29.09 -19.96 -48.26
C ARG A 40 30.23 -20.86 -47.75
N PRO A 41 30.12 -21.52 -46.59
CA PRO A 41 30.94 -22.66 -46.26
C PRO A 41 30.32 -23.96 -46.80
N ARG A 42 31.22 -24.89 -47.15
CA ARG A 42 30.98 -26.18 -47.81
C ARG A 42 30.22 -27.17 -46.91
N CYS A 43 29.45 -28.02 -47.60
CA CYS A 43 28.74 -29.18 -47.10
C CYS A 43 29.69 -30.20 -46.44
N GLY A 44 29.44 -30.54 -45.18
CA GLY A 44 30.13 -31.59 -44.42
C GLY A 44 29.14 -32.69 -44.02
N ARG A 45 29.56 -33.95 -44.15
CA ARG A 45 28.79 -35.19 -43.94
C ARG A 45 28.11 -35.27 -42.56
N PRO A 46 26.91 -35.86 -42.44
CA PRO A 46 26.31 -36.14 -41.13
C PRO A 46 26.95 -37.38 -40.49
N ILE A 47 27.31 -37.25 -39.21
CA ILE A 47 27.74 -38.32 -38.32
C ILE A 47 26.49 -39.08 -37.85
N ILE A 48 26.48 -40.39 -38.04
CA ILE A 48 25.41 -41.29 -37.61
C ILE A 48 25.54 -41.51 -36.08
N ALA A 49 24.52 -41.14 -35.32
CA ALA A 49 24.37 -41.52 -33.92
C ALA A 49 23.63 -42.87 -33.81
N PRO A 50 23.98 -43.76 -32.86
CA PRO A 50 23.31 -45.05 -32.68
C PRO A 50 21.92 -44.90 -32.01
N PRO A 51 21.00 -45.85 -32.22
CA PRO A 51 19.63 -45.72 -31.74
C PRO A 51 19.51 -45.96 -30.23
N LEU A 52 18.77 -45.08 -29.55
CA LEU A 52 18.35 -45.27 -28.17
C LEU A 52 17.19 -46.28 -28.11
N SER A 53 17.41 -47.28 -27.26
CA SER A 53 16.48 -48.35 -26.89
C SER A 53 15.11 -47.83 -26.46
N ALA A 54 14.05 -48.46 -27.00
CA ALA A 54 12.69 -48.30 -26.54
C ALA A 54 12.51 -48.95 -25.16
N SER A 55 12.08 -48.16 -24.17
CA SER A 55 11.57 -48.69 -22.91
C SER A 55 10.11 -48.32 -22.72
N ASN A 56 9.39 -49.28 -22.15
CA ASN A 56 7.93 -49.43 -22.18
C ASN A 56 7.15 -48.32 -21.46
N GLY A 57 5.95 -48.12 -21.98
CA GLY A 57 4.96 -47.17 -21.51
C GLY A 57 4.57 -47.31 -20.04
N ARG A 58 4.48 -46.16 -19.38
CA ARG A 58 3.48 -45.89 -18.35
C ARG A 58 2.79 -44.59 -18.75
N ALA A 59 1.54 -44.69 -19.18
CA ALA A 59 0.70 -43.54 -19.44
C ALA A 59 0.54 -42.75 -18.14
N GLY A 60 1.17 -41.58 -18.06
CA GLY A 60 0.85 -40.58 -17.05
C GLY A 60 -0.59 -40.07 -17.26
N PRO A 61 -1.28 -39.61 -16.21
CA PRO A 61 -2.61 -39.04 -16.37
C PRO A 61 -2.53 -37.86 -17.34
N ALA A 62 -3.51 -37.79 -18.24
CA ALA A 62 -3.62 -36.73 -19.24
C ALA A 62 -3.56 -35.35 -18.57
N PRO A 63 -2.90 -34.35 -19.20
CA PRO A 63 -2.92 -32.99 -18.68
C PRO A 63 -4.37 -32.52 -18.63
N SER A 64 -4.83 -32.23 -17.42
CA SER A 64 -6.11 -31.58 -17.19
C SER A 64 -6.15 -30.25 -17.95
N THR A 65 -7.28 -30.04 -18.62
CA THR A 65 -7.79 -28.80 -19.23
C THR A 65 -6.95 -27.55 -18.95
N SER A 66 -6.52 -26.91 -20.03
CA SER A 66 -5.81 -25.61 -20.14
C SER A 66 -6.19 -24.57 -19.08
N GLY A 67 -5.71 -24.75 -17.86
CA GLY A 67 -5.63 -23.70 -16.87
C GLY A 67 -4.49 -22.80 -17.30
N THR A 68 -4.79 -21.55 -17.64
CA THR A 68 -3.77 -20.54 -17.87
C THR A 68 -2.77 -20.59 -16.72
N ARG A 69 -1.51 -20.92 -17.04
CA ARG A 69 -0.45 -21.02 -16.02
C ARG A 69 -0.38 -19.68 -15.29
N LEU A 70 -0.49 -19.71 -13.97
CA LEU A 70 -0.32 -18.52 -13.15
C LEU A 70 1.10 -17.97 -13.35
N VAL A 71 1.19 -16.67 -13.54
CA VAL A 71 2.45 -15.90 -13.56
C VAL A 71 2.75 -15.35 -12.17
N ALA A 72 1.71 -15.15 -11.35
CA ALA A 72 1.81 -14.65 -10.00
C ALA A 72 1.58 -15.74 -8.94
N GLU A 73 1.91 -15.41 -7.69
CA GLU A 73 1.72 -16.29 -6.55
C GLU A 73 0.25 -16.41 -6.13
N ASP A 74 -0.03 -17.45 -5.35
CA ASP A 74 -1.35 -17.74 -4.78
C ASP A 74 -1.56 -16.96 -3.47
N SER A 75 -2.51 -16.00 -3.48
CA SER A 75 -2.79 -15.13 -2.33
C SER A 75 -3.35 -15.89 -1.13
N ALA A 76 -2.99 -15.51 0.10
CA ALA A 76 -3.41 -16.17 1.33
C ALA A 76 -3.06 -17.67 1.41
N ALA A 77 -2.22 -18.20 0.53
CA ALA A 77 -1.68 -19.54 0.68
C ALA A 77 -0.90 -19.62 2.00
N PHE A 78 -1.15 -20.66 2.79
CA PHE A 78 -0.58 -20.80 4.11
C PHE A 78 -0.21 -22.25 4.38
N ASP A 79 1.09 -22.50 4.51
CA ASP A 79 1.63 -23.81 4.88
C ASP A 79 1.80 -23.88 6.40
N LEU A 80 0.92 -24.65 7.05
CA LEU A 80 0.96 -24.90 8.49
C LEU A 80 2.21 -25.68 8.91
N ALA A 81 2.69 -26.60 8.07
CA ALA A 81 3.84 -27.45 8.40
C ALA A 81 5.16 -26.69 8.31
N GLY A 82 5.23 -25.67 7.46
CA GLY A 82 6.37 -24.76 7.33
C GLY A 82 6.49 -23.72 8.44
N GLN A 83 5.56 -23.64 9.39
CA GLN A 83 5.58 -22.64 10.45
C GLN A 83 6.60 -22.97 11.55
N SER A 84 7.35 -21.95 11.98
CA SER A 84 8.39 -22.07 13.02
C SER A 84 7.95 -21.40 14.32
N LEU A 85 7.87 -22.17 15.41
CA LEU A 85 7.58 -21.62 16.74
C LEU A 85 8.56 -20.50 17.12
N ARG A 86 9.83 -20.63 16.73
CA ARG A 86 10.86 -19.60 16.96
C ARG A 86 10.49 -18.27 16.28
N SER A 87 10.03 -18.31 15.03
CA SER A 87 9.64 -17.11 14.28
C SER A 87 8.43 -16.43 14.93
N TRP A 88 7.45 -17.20 15.40
CA TRP A 88 6.28 -16.67 16.11
C TRP A 88 6.65 -16.05 17.47
N THR A 89 7.57 -16.67 18.22
CA THR A 89 8.10 -16.06 19.45
C THR A 89 8.85 -14.75 19.16
N GLN A 90 9.65 -14.71 18.09
CA GLN A 90 10.34 -13.49 17.66
C GLN A 90 9.34 -12.40 17.24
N PHE A 91 8.28 -12.77 16.53
CA PHE A 91 7.20 -11.86 16.16
C PHE A 91 6.55 -11.22 17.38
N ILE A 92 6.16 -12.03 18.38
CA ILE A 92 5.55 -11.53 19.62
C ILE A 92 6.51 -10.61 20.38
N ALA A 93 7.79 -11.01 20.51
CA ALA A 93 8.80 -10.19 21.18
C ALA A 93 9.02 -8.85 20.47
N LEU A 94 9.13 -8.86 19.14
CA LEU A 94 9.30 -7.65 18.34
C LEU A 94 8.07 -6.74 18.44
N LEU A 95 6.87 -7.31 18.36
CA LEU A 95 5.62 -6.56 18.52
C LEU A 95 5.57 -5.87 19.89
N ALA A 96 5.96 -6.57 20.96
CA ALA A 96 6.02 -5.99 22.31
C ALA A 96 7.03 -4.84 22.39
N VAL A 97 8.24 -5.01 21.84
CA VAL A 97 9.28 -3.97 21.82
C VAL A 97 8.85 -2.74 21.02
N VAL A 98 8.31 -2.93 19.82
CA VAL A 98 7.83 -1.84 18.98
C VAL A 98 6.67 -1.10 19.66
N SER A 99 5.75 -1.84 20.29
CA SER A 99 4.63 -1.24 21.02
C SER A 99 5.09 -0.42 22.23
N ALA A 100 6.04 -0.93 23.02
CA ALA A 100 6.63 -0.21 24.15
C ALA A 100 7.40 1.03 23.69
N GLY A 101 8.16 0.92 22.59
CA GLY A 101 8.86 2.05 21.99
C GLY A 101 7.90 3.12 21.48
N LEU A 102 6.83 2.72 20.77
CA LEU A 102 5.78 3.63 20.31
C LEU A 102 5.09 4.33 21.49
N TYR A 103 4.77 3.58 22.55
CA TYR A 103 4.20 4.14 23.77
C TYR A 103 5.12 5.22 24.36
N GLY A 104 6.39 4.91 24.63
CA GLY A 104 7.28 5.87 25.30
C GLY A 104 7.75 7.03 24.43
N ILE A 105 7.95 6.81 23.13
CA ILE A 105 8.49 7.85 22.23
C ILE A 105 7.36 8.75 21.70
N TRP A 106 6.22 8.15 21.35
CA TRP A 106 5.17 8.87 20.61
C TRP A 106 3.98 9.25 21.49
N ILE A 107 3.53 8.35 22.37
CA ILE A 107 2.28 8.51 23.10
C ILE A 107 2.47 9.21 24.45
N ASP A 108 3.35 8.71 25.31
CA ASP A 108 3.46 9.15 26.71
C ASP A 108 4.10 10.55 26.81
N PRO A 109 3.38 11.57 27.28
CA PRO A 109 3.91 12.92 27.41
C PRO A 109 4.97 13.06 28.51
N ASN A 110 5.02 12.13 29.47
CA ASN A 110 6.03 12.13 30.53
C ASN A 110 7.37 11.57 30.07
N LEU A 111 7.39 10.92 28.91
CA LEU A 111 8.60 10.41 28.27
C LEU A 111 9.00 11.37 27.15
N ALA A 112 8.84 11.00 25.87
CA ALA A 112 9.19 11.92 24.78
C ALA A 112 8.00 12.71 24.20
N GLY A 113 6.77 12.20 24.29
CA GLY A 113 5.55 12.92 23.89
C GLY A 113 5.55 13.49 22.47
N LEU A 114 6.26 12.86 21.52
CA LEU A 114 6.43 13.42 20.17
C LEU A 114 5.11 13.50 19.40
N GLY A 115 4.17 12.59 19.65
CA GLY A 115 2.85 12.60 19.03
C GLY A 115 2.04 13.84 19.44
N THR A 116 2.06 14.21 20.73
CA THR A 116 1.42 15.45 21.22
C THR A 116 2.05 16.68 20.56
N SER A 117 3.38 16.75 20.51
CA SER A 117 4.09 17.86 19.86
C SER A 117 3.75 17.97 18.37
N PHE A 118 3.65 16.82 17.68
CA PHE A 118 3.24 16.76 16.29
C PHE A 118 1.80 17.26 16.10
N VAL A 119 0.84 16.73 16.87
CA VAL A 119 -0.58 17.13 16.78
C VAL A 119 -0.74 18.61 17.06
N SER A 120 -0.19 19.13 18.16
CA SER A 120 -0.26 20.55 18.49
C SER A 120 0.36 21.44 17.40
N SER A 121 1.42 20.97 16.72
CA SER A 121 2.01 21.70 15.60
C SER A 121 1.06 21.77 14.40
N VAL A 122 0.41 20.65 14.06
CA VAL A 122 -0.54 20.60 12.93
C VAL A 122 -1.81 21.40 13.23
N GLU A 123 -2.27 21.42 14.48
CA GLU A 123 -3.42 22.22 14.91
C GLU A 123 -3.22 23.73 14.75
N THR A 124 -1.96 24.22 14.73
CA THR A 124 -1.69 25.63 14.43
C THR A 124 -2.08 26.05 13.01
N LEU A 125 -2.32 25.10 12.10
CA LEU A 125 -2.70 25.38 10.72
C LEU A 125 -4.14 25.89 10.60
N SER A 126 -5.05 25.46 11.48
CA SER A 126 -6.47 25.82 11.42
C SER A 126 -7.23 25.41 12.67
N ASP A 127 -8.21 26.21 13.07
CA ASP A 127 -9.21 25.85 14.08
C ASP A 127 -10.20 24.76 13.59
N SER A 128 -10.22 24.46 12.29
CA SER A 128 -11.07 23.39 11.72
C SER A 128 -10.39 22.04 11.82
N HIS A 129 -11.00 21.13 12.59
CA HIS A 129 -10.56 19.75 12.69
C HIS A 129 -10.54 19.01 11.34
N GLU A 130 -11.39 19.41 10.38
CA GLU A 130 -11.34 18.87 9.02
C GLU A 130 -10.02 19.19 8.31
N VAL A 131 -9.54 20.43 8.43
CA VAL A 131 -8.26 20.85 7.85
C VAL A 131 -7.10 20.15 8.56
N VAL A 132 -7.13 20.08 9.90
CA VAL A 132 -6.09 19.39 10.68
C VAL A 132 -6.02 17.91 10.32
N MET A 133 -7.16 17.21 10.25
CA MET A 133 -7.22 15.80 9.88
C MET A 133 -6.69 15.57 8.45
N LEU A 134 -7.06 16.42 7.49
CA LEU A 134 -6.52 16.34 6.13
C LEU A 134 -5.01 16.58 6.10
N ALA A 135 -4.48 17.51 6.89
CA ALA A 135 -3.04 17.73 7.03
C ALA A 135 -2.32 16.52 7.63
N ILE A 136 -2.89 15.88 8.65
CA ILE A 136 -2.38 14.62 9.22
C ILE A 136 -2.36 13.51 8.16
N LEU A 137 -3.43 13.35 7.37
CA LEU A 137 -3.49 12.37 6.28
C LEU A 137 -2.46 12.65 5.18
N VAL A 138 -2.22 13.91 4.84
CA VAL A 138 -1.18 14.31 3.88
C VAL A 138 0.21 13.98 4.45
N ALA A 139 0.49 14.31 5.70
CA ALA A 139 1.76 13.98 6.35
C ALA A 139 2.02 12.47 6.36
N PHE A 140 1.01 11.68 6.75
CA PHE A 140 1.06 10.22 6.66
C PHE A 140 1.29 9.76 5.23
N GLY A 141 0.52 10.26 4.26
CA GLY A 141 0.59 9.85 2.87
C GLY A 141 1.94 10.15 2.22
N VAL A 142 2.52 11.31 2.50
CA VAL A 142 3.87 11.71 2.05
C VAL A 142 4.92 10.78 2.63
N ALA A 143 4.91 10.55 3.94
CA ALA A 143 5.87 9.67 4.60
C ALA A 143 5.73 8.22 4.09
N HIS A 144 4.52 7.67 4.14
CA HIS A 144 4.25 6.28 3.77
C HIS A 144 4.55 6.00 2.30
N SER A 145 3.99 6.79 1.37
CA SER A 145 4.20 6.57 -0.05
C SER A 145 5.60 7.00 -0.51
N GLY A 146 6.16 8.05 0.09
CA GLY A 146 7.54 8.50 -0.19
C GLY A 146 8.57 7.44 0.18
N MET A 147 8.50 6.88 1.39
CA MET A 147 9.36 5.76 1.77
C MET A 147 9.04 4.50 0.94
N ALA A 148 7.80 4.31 0.51
CA ALA A 148 7.46 3.18 -0.34
C ALA A 148 8.14 3.31 -1.72
N ALA A 149 8.26 4.53 -2.26
CA ALA A 149 8.97 4.83 -3.50
C ALA A 149 10.50 4.73 -3.36
N LEU A 150 11.05 5.14 -2.20
CA LEU A 150 12.49 5.14 -1.91
C LEU A 150 13.04 3.76 -1.53
N ARG A 151 12.16 2.75 -1.42
CA ARG A 151 12.53 1.39 -0.99
C ARG A 151 13.68 0.79 -1.82
N PRO A 152 13.66 0.78 -3.16
CA PRO A 152 14.74 0.15 -3.92
C PRO A 152 16.12 0.76 -3.64
N GLN A 153 16.20 2.07 -3.42
CA GLN A 153 17.44 2.75 -3.03
C GLN A 153 17.80 2.48 -1.58
N GLY A 154 16.82 2.56 -0.67
CA GLY A 154 17.03 2.37 0.76
C GLY A 154 17.49 0.96 1.12
N GLU A 155 16.89 -0.07 0.52
CA GLU A 155 17.28 -1.47 0.75
C GLU A 155 18.71 -1.74 0.26
N ARG A 156 19.17 -1.09 -0.80
CA ARG A 156 20.56 -1.18 -1.27
C ARG A 156 21.57 -0.56 -0.30
N LEU A 157 21.15 0.41 0.51
CA LEU A 157 22.04 1.14 1.43
C LEU A 157 22.13 0.47 2.80
N VAL A 158 20.99 0.06 3.36
CA VAL A 158 20.92 -0.44 4.74
C VAL A 158 20.41 -1.88 4.86
N GLY A 159 19.99 -2.49 3.74
CA GLY A 159 19.37 -3.82 3.72
C GLY A 159 17.85 -3.80 3.93
N ALA A 160 17.17 -4.85 3.46
CA ALA A 160 15.71 -4.95 3.45
C ALA A 160 15.07 -4.85 4.85
N ARG A 161 15.65 -5.56 5.83
CA ARG A 161 15.15 -5.55 7.22
C ARG A 161 15.29 -4.19 7.89
N ALA A 162 16.47 -3.58 7.84
CA ALA A 162 16.71 -2.27 8.46
C ALA A 162 15.82 -1.19 7.83
N TYR A 163 15.69 -1.21 6.50
CA TYR A 163 14.78 -0.30 5.80
C TYR A 163 13.33 -0.50 6.22
N ARG A 164 12.87 -1.76 6.36
CA ARG A 164 11.51 -2.07 6.82
C ARG A 164 11.24 -1.57 8.24
N VAL A 165 12.20 -1.72 9.15
CA VAL A 165 12.09 -1.20 10.52
C VAL A 165 12.00 0.32 10.50
N ALA A 166 12.88 1.01 9.77
CA ALA A 166 12.82 2.48 9.64
C ALA A 166 11.47 2.95 9.05
N PHE A 167 11.00 2.27 8.01
CA PHE A 167 9.69 2.52 7.41
C PHE A 167 8.56 2.41 8.44
N ALA A 168 8.57 1.34 9.25
CA ALA A 168 7.56 1.09 10.27
C ALA A 168 7.63 2.11 11.41
N LEU A 169 8.83 2.46 11.88
CA LEU A 169 9.05 3.44 12.95
C LEU A 169 8.58 4.85 12.59
N ILE A 170 8.48 5.19 11.31
CA ILE A 170 7.92 6.48 10.85
C ILE A 170 6.43 6.34 10.51
N SER A 171 6.03 5.26 9.83
CA SER A 171 4.64 5.11 9.36
C SER A 171 3.67 4.76 10.49
N LEU A 172 4.05 3.90 11.44
CA LEU A 172 3.16 3.45 12.52
C LEU A 172 2.76 4.60 13.45
N PRO A 173 3.67 5.49 13.91
CA PRO A 173 3.26 6.62 14.72
C PRO A 173 2.32 7.59 13.99
N LEU A 174 2.60 7.90 12.72
CA LEU A 174 1.72 8.76 11.91
C LEU A 174 0.35 8.13 11.67
N ALA A 175 0.29 6.82 11.42
CA ALA A 175 -0.96 6.09 11.29
C ALA A 175 -1.74 6.08 12.62
N LEU A 176 -1.06 5.84 13.75
CA LEU A 176 -1.66 5.90 15.07
C LEU A 176 -2.24 7.29 15.34
N THR A 177 -1.50 8.36 15.05
CA THR A 177 -2.00 9.73 15.19
C THR A 177 -3.24 9.96 14.35
N ALA A 178 -3.26 9.55 13.08
CA ALA A 178 -4.43 9.70 12.22
C ALA A 178 -5.67 8.98 12.80
N VAL A 179 -5.50 7.75 13.29
CA VAL A 179 -6.60 6.97 13.88
C VAL A 179 -7.08 7.59 15.19
N THR A 180 -6.18 7.97 16.10
CA THR A 180 -6.52 8.58 17.39
C THR A 180 -7.22 9.92 17.21
N TYR A 181 -6.69 10.79 16.35
CA TYR A 181 -7.28 12.10 16.06
C TYR A 181 -8.68 11.95 15.47
N PHE A 182 -8.86 11.04 14.51
CA PHE A 182 -10.17 10.73 13.95
C PHE A 182 -11.15 10.26 15.02
N ILE A 183 -10.73 9.37 15.92
CA ILE A 183 -11.60 8.88 17.00
C ILE A 183 -12.00 10.03 17.91
N ASN A 184 -11.07 10.87 18.38
CA ASN A 184 -11.37 11.95 19.31
C ASN A 184 -12.27 13.03 18.71
N HIS A 185 -12.11 13.31 17.42
CA HIS A 185 -12.89 14.32 16.68
C HIS A 185 -14.03 13.74 15.85
N ARG A 186 -14.42 12.47 16.04
CA ARG A 186 -15.45 11.77 15.25
C ARG A 186 -16.81 12.47 15.17
N TYR A 187 -17.12 13.34 16.12
CA TYR A 187 -18.35 14.12 16.16
C TYR A 187 -18.14 15.63 15.93
N SER A 188 -16.92 16.05 15.56
CA SER A 188 -16.62 17.42 15.15
C SER A 188 -17.27 17.77 13.81
N GLY A 189 -17.24 19.06 13.48
CA GLY A 189 -17.78 19.58 12.23
C GLY A 189 -19.30 19.80 12.26
N ALA A 190 -19.84 20.21 11.12
CA ALA A 190 -21.27 20.42 10.94
C ALA A 190 -22.00 19.07 10.86
N ALA A 191 -23.09 18.93 11.62
CA ALA A 191 -24.02 17.82 11.46
C ALA A 191 -24.77 17.97 10.13
N LEU A 192 -24.73 16.94 9.29
CA LEU A 192 -25.31 16.93 7.95
C LEU A 192 -26.54 16.02 7.86
N PHE A 193 -26.47 14.85 8.51
CA PHE A 193 -27.57 13.90 8.61
C PHE A 193 -27.43 13.02 9.84
N ASP A 194 -28.54 12.44 10.30
CA ASP A 194 -28.55 11.40 11.32
C ASP A 194 -29.52 10.30 10.93
N VAL A 195 -28.97 9.14 10.59
CA VAL A 195 -29.73 7.95 10.17
C VAL A 195 -29.59 6.80 11.16
N ARG A 196 -29.01 7.04 12.34
CA ARG A 196 -28.71 5.98 13.32
C ARG A 196 -29.98 5.33 13.89
N SER A 197 -31.10 6.05 13.90
CA SER A 197 -32.41 5.56 14.33
C SER A 197 -33.18 4.81 13.25
N VAL A 198 -32.73 4.85 11.99
CA VAL A 198 -33.41 4.17 10.88
C VAL A 198 -33.17 2.65 10.98
N PRO A 199 -34.24 1.82 11.00
CA PRO A 199 -34.10 0.37 11.09
C PRO A 199 -33.19 -0.19 9.99
N GLY A 200 -32.28 -1.08 10.38
CA GLY A 200 -31.35 -1.74 9.47
C GLY A 200 -30.04 -0.99 9.18
N VAL A 201 -29.95 0.33 9.45
CA VAL A 201 -28.72 1.11 9.18
C VAL A 201 -27.53 0.59 9.97
N HIS A 202 -27.69 0.31 11.26
CA HIS A 202 -26.62 -0.28 12.07
C HIS A 202 -26.13 -1.61 11.47
N GLY A 203 -27.05 -2.49 11.05
CA GLY A 203 -26.70 -3.75 10.41
C GLY A 203 -25.94 -3.55 9.10
N ALA A 204 -26.35 -2.59 8.28
CA ALA A 204 -25.69 -2.26 7.02
C ALA A 204 -24.26 -1.72 7.25
N VAL A 205 -24.08 -0.78 8.19
CA VAL A 205 -22.77 -0.23 8.56
C VAL A 205 -21.85 -1.33 9.11
N TRP A 206 -22.38 -2.21 9.95
CA TRP A 206 -21.63 -3.33 10.49
C TRP A 206 -21.17 -4.28 9.39
N TRP A 207 -22.07 -4.72 8.50
CA TRP A 207 -21.71 -5.61 7.39
C TRP A 207 -20.74 -4.98 6.41
N LEU A 208 -20.91 -3.68 6.11
CA LEU A 208 -20.01 -2.96 5.22
C LEU A 208 -18.60 -2.84 5.82
N SER A 209 -18.51 -2.57 7.12
CA SER A 209 -17.24 -2.53 7.86
C SER A 209 -16.61 -3.91 8.01
N PHE A 210 -17.41 -4.95 8.26
CA PHE A 210 -16.91 -6.32 8.36
C PHE A 210 -16.35 -6.79 7.02
N ALA A 211 -17.10 -6.58 5.93
CA ALA A 211 -16.65 -6.94 4.58
C ALA A 211 -15.43 -6.13 4.14
N SER A 212 -15.29 -4.87 4.56
CA SER A 212 -14.14 -4.05 4.19
C SER A 212 -12.81 -4.60 4.69
N PHE A 213 -12.80 -5.30 5.84
CA PHE A 213 -11.60 -5.90 6.41
C PHE A 213 -11.07 -7.06 5.54
N PHE A 214 -11.94 -7.81 4.87
CA PHE A 214 -11.51 -8.83 3.89
C PHE A 214 -10.74 -8.23 2.71
N PHE A 215 -10.98 -6.96 2.40
CA PHE A 215 -10.29 -6.23 1.35
C PHE A 215 -9.05 -5.45 1.86
N LEU A 216 -9.03 -5.03 3.13
CA LEU A 216 -7.88 -4.30 3.72
C LEU A 216 -6.69 -5.20 4.06
N TYR A 217 -6.96 -6.36 4.67
CA TYR A 217 -5.94 -7.24 5.24
C TYR A 217 -5.25 -8.26 4.29
N PRO A 218 -5.51 -8.33 2.98
CA PRO A 218 -4.61 -9.04 2.06
C PRO A 218 -3.17 -8.54 2.12
N SER A 219 -2.98 -7.26 2.46
CA SER A 219 -1.66 -6.67 2.71
C SER A 219 -0.88 -7.32 3.87
N THR A 220 -1.53 -8.14 4.70
CA THR A 220 -0.94 -8.78 5.88
C THR A 220 -0.89 -10.31 5.81
N PHE A 221 -1.17 -10.93 4.66
CA PHE A 221 -1.15 -12.40 4.55
C PHE A 221 0.20 -13.02 4.93
N ASN A 222 1.31 -12.33 4.66
CA ASN A 222 2.65 -12.72 5.09
C ASN A 222 3.11 -11.88 6.30
N ILE A 223 2.39 -11.99 7.42
CA ILE A 223 2.57 -11.11 8.59
C ILE A 223 4.00 -11.12 9.15
N LEU A 224 4.70 -12.26 9.10
CA LEU A 224 6.09 -12.37 9.56
C LEU A 224 7.06 -11.54 8.70
N GLU A 225 6.81 -11.42 7.40
CA GLU A 225 7.56 -10.55 6.50
C GLU A 225 7.21 -9.07 6.72
N VAL A 226 5.93 -8.78 6.98
CA VAL A 226 5.46 -7.43 7.32
C VAL A 226 6.12 -6.93 8.60
N ALA A 227 6.25 -7.81 9.59
CA ALA A 227 6.93 -7.55 10.84
C ALA A 227 8.46 -7.63 10.75
N ALA A 228 9.05 -7.87 9.58
CA ALA A 228 10.49 -8.03 9.37
C ALA A 228 11.16 -9.17 10.18
N VAL A 229 10.38 -10.12 10.68
CA VAL A 229 10.89 -11.37 11.27
C VAL A 229 11.49 -12.20 10.15
N ASP A 230 10.68 -12.48 9.14
CA ASP A 230 11.14 -13.04 7.88
C ASP A 230 11.66 -11.92 6.98
N GLU A 231 12.47 -12.27 5.99
CA GLU A 231 12.99 -11.29 5.04
C GLU A 231 11.82 -10.66 4.26
N PRO A 232 11.66 -9.33 4.28
CA PRO A 232 10.53 -8.68 3.63
C PRO A 232 10.58 -8.88 2.11
N LYS A 233 9.53 -9.44 1.51
CA LYS A 233 9.41 -9.54 0.05
C LYS A 233 8.31 -8.63 -0.47
N VAL A 234 8.31 -8.45 -1.78
CA VAL A 234 7.16 -7.90 -2.50
C VAL A 234 6.61 -9.07 -3.28
N HIS A 235 5.33 -9.33 -3.11
CA HIS A 235 4.64 -10.40 -3.82
C HIS A 235 3.83 -9.82 -4.97
N LEU A 236 3.73 -10.63 -6.02
CA LEU A 236 2.75 -10.44 -7.08
C LEU A 236 1.71 -11.55 -6.90
N TRP A 237 0.43 -11.18 -6.83
CA TRP A 237 -0.68 -12.12 -6.62
C TRP A 237 -1.74 -11.94 -7.71
N GLU A 238 -2.36 -13.05 -8.14
CA GLU A 238 -3.48 -13.01 -9.10
C GLU A 238 -4.67 -13.92 -8.74
N THR A 239 -4.65 -14.54 -7.55
CA THR A 239 -5.72 -15.40 -7.03
C THR A 239 -6.44 -14.76 -5.83
N GLY A 240 -7.48 -15.41 -5.30
CA GLY A 240 -8.23 -14.96 -4.13
C GLY A 240 -8.92 -13.62 -4.35
N VAL A 241 -8.79 -12.72 -3.38
CA VAL A 241 -9.32 -11.35 -3.46
C VAL A 241 -8.77 -10.58 -4.67
N MET A 242 -7.58 -10.94 -5.17
CA MET A 242 -6.97 -10.29 -6.34
C MET A 242 -7.74 -10.57 -7.64
N ARG A 243 -8.50 -11.67 -7.69
CA ARG A 243 -9.44 -11.95 -8.79
C ARG A 243 -10.58 -10.94 -8.82
N VAL A 244 -11.01 -10.46 -7.65
CA VAL A 244 -12.07 -9.43 -7.54
C VAL A 244 -11.51 -8.07 -7.93
N THR A 245 -10.37 -7.67 -7.37
CA THR A 245 -9.68 -6.43 -7.70
C THR A 245 -8.19 -6.57 -7.41
N ARG A 246 -7.32 -5.97 -8.24
CA ARG A 246 -5.88 -5.90 -7.96
C ARG A 246 -5.51 -4.87 -6.88
N HIS A 247 -6.45 -4.03 -6.46
CA HIS A 247 -6.28 -3.06 -5.37
C HIS A 247 -7.31 -3.29 -4.26
N PRO A 248 -7.25 -4.44 -3.57
CA PRO A 248 -8.24 -4.77 -2.55
C PRO A 248 -8.21 -3.73 -1.42
N GLN A 249 -7.04 -3.26 -0.99
CA GLN A 249 -6.94 -2.29 0.09
C GLN A 249 -7.66 -0.96 -0.22
N MET A 250 -7.66 -0.52 -1.48
CA MET A 250 -8.44 0.66 -1.88
C MET A 250 -9.94 0.40 -1.76
N VAL A 251 -10.42 -0.76 -2.25
CA VAL A 251 -11.84 -1.12 -2.16
C VAL A 251 -12.29 -1.24 -0.70
N GLY A 252 -11.48 -1.90 0.14
CA GLY A 252 -11.73 -1.98 1.57
C GLY A 252 -11.76 -0.61 2.23
N GLN A 253 -10.82 0.28 1.91
CA GLN A 253 -10.85 1.63 2.45
C GLN A 253 -12.12 2.40 2.03
N VAL A 254 -12.52 2.33 0.75
CA VAL A 254 -13.75 2.97 0.27
C VAL A 254 -14.98 2.44 1.01
N MET A 255 -15.10 1.12 1.18
CA MET A 255 -16.19 0.51 1.94
C MET A 255 -16.21 0.98 3.40
N TRP A 256 -15.05 1.00 4.05
CA TRP A 256 -14.91 1.46 5.43
C TRP A 256 -15.31 2.95 5.57
N SER A 257 -14.83 3.80 4.66
CA SER A 257 -15.14 5.23 4.61
C SER A 257 -16.65 5.46 4.41
N LEU A 258 -17.29 4.71 3.50
CA LEU A 258 -18.73 4.78 3.29
C LEU A 258 -19.53 4.40 4.54
N ALA A 259 -19.13 3.32 5.24
CA ALA A 259 -19.78 2.89 6.47
C ALA A 259 -19.69 3.95 7.57
N HIS A 260 -18.51 4.55 7.74
CA HIS A 260 -18.24 5.54 8.78
C HIS A 260 -18.90 6.89 8.47
N CYS A 261 -18.89 7.34 7.21
CA CYS A 261 -19.68 8.50 6.77
C CYS A 261 -21.16 8.32 7.08
N LEU A 262 -21.73 7.16 6.72
CA LEU A 262 -23.14 6.87 6.94
C LEU A 262 -23.50 6.86 8.44
N TRP A 263 -22.60 6.35 9.29
CA TRP A 263 -22.86 6.27 10.73
C TRP A 263 -22.73 7.61 11.46
N MET A 264 -21.77 8.44 11.08
CA MET A 264 -21.47 9.70 11.80
C MET A 264 -22.20 10.92 11.25
N GLY A 265 -22.39 11.00 9.93
CA GLY A 265 -23.21 12.02 9.29
C GLY A 265 -22.79 13.47 9.52
N ASN A 266 -21.50 13.76 9.66
CA ASN A 266 -20.95 15.10 9.84
C ASN A 266 -19.86 15.46 8.80
N SER A 267 -19.52 16.74 8.67
CA SER A 267 -18.51 17.23 7.72
C SER A 267 -17.11 16.66 7.98
N PHE A 268 -16.75 16.43 9.25
CA PHE A 268 -15.45 15.84 9.61
C PHE A 268 -15.28 14.41 9.07
N ALA A 269 -16.29 13.56 9.25
CA ALA A 269 -16.30 12.20 8.72
C ALA A 269 -16.22 12.19 7.20
N ILE A 270 -16.93 13.12 6.53
CA ILE A 270 -16.89 13.26 5.06
C ILE A 270 -15.51 13.72 4.59
N ALA A 271 -14.93 14.76 5.21
CA ALA A 271 -13.61 15.27 4.84
C ALA A 271 -12.53 14.19 5.03
N THR A 272 -12.52 13.51 6.18
CA THR A 272 -11.60 12.40 6.46
C THR A 272 -11.74 11.30 5.42
N SER A 273 -12.98 10.90 5.13
CA SER A 273 -13.28 9.83 4.17
C SER A 273 -12.87 10.20 2.75
N ALA A 274 -13.11 11.44 2.33
CA ALA A 274 -12.67 11.95 1.03
C ALA A 274 -11.14 11.94 0.94
N GLY A 275 -10.44 12.39 1.99
CA GLY A 275 -8.98 12.35 2.06
C GLY A 275 -8.42 10.93 1.96
N LEU A 276 -8.97 9.98 2.72
CA LEU A 276 -8.59 8.57 2.66
C LEU A 276 -8.87 7.95 1.30
N CYS A 277 -10.05 8.18 0.71
CA CYS A 277 -10.40 7.70 -0.62
C CYS A 277 -9.45 8.26 -1.69
N ALA A 278 -9.12 9.56 -1.63
CA ALA A 278 -8.17 10.19 -2.54
C ALA A 278 -6.76 9.60 -2.39
N TYR A 279 -6.30 9.40 -1.16
CA TYR A 279 -5.02 8.76 -0.89
C TYR A 279 -4.94 7.33 -1.45
N HIS A 280 -6.00 6.53 -1.27
CA HIS A 280 -6.03 5.16 -1.78
C HIS A 280 -6.19 5.10 -3.31
N ALA A 281 -6.88 6.06 -3.93
CA ALA A 281 -6.92 6.21 -5.38
C ALA A 281 -5.52 6.52 -5.94
N PHE A 282 -4.79 7.45 -5.31
CA PHE A 282 -3.37 7.69 -5.61
C PHE A 282 -2.53 6.42 -5.40
N GLY A 283 -2.78 5.70 -4.30
CA GLY A 283 -2.12 4.44 -3.96
C GLY A 283 -2.27 3.36 -5.03
N CYS A 284 -3.38 3.34 -5.77
CA CYS A 284 -3.57 2.40 -6.88
C CYS A 284 -2.56 2.66 -8.00
N TRP A 285 -2.45 3.90 -8.46
CA TRP A 285 -1.47 4.29 -9.49
C TRP A 285 -0.04 4.09 -9.00
N HIS A 286 0.26 4.58 -7.81
CA HIS A 286 1.59 4.49 -7.21
C HIS A 286 2.02 3.03 -7.00
N GLY A 287 1.10 2.18 -6.55
CA GLY A 287 1.30 0.74 -6.39
C GLY A 287 1.55 0.04 -7.71
N ASP A 288 0.69 0.24 -8.71
CA ASP A 288 0.83 -0.34 -10.05
C ASP A 288 2.19 0.03 -10.67
N ARG A 289 2.57 1.31 -10.59
CA ARG A 289 3.86 1.79 -11.12
C ARG A 289 5.05 1.05 -10.49
N ARG A 290 5.08 0.90 -9.17
CA ARG A 290 6.18 0.19 -8.48
C ARG A 290 6.20 -1.31 -8.77
N LEU A 291 5.03 -1.93 -8.94
CA LEU A 291 4.95 -3.34 -9.33
C LEU A 291 5.44 -3.53 -10.76
N GLU A 292 5.10 -2.63 -11.68
CA GLU A 292 5.59 -2.63 -13.06
C GLU A 292 7.12 -2.45 -13.12
N GLU A 293 7.68 -1.52 -12.32
CA GLU A 293 9.13 -1.33 -12.20
C GLU A 293 9.86 -2.57 -11.65
N LYS A 294 9.22 -3.31 -10.72
CA LYS A 294 9.83 -4.48 -10.06
C LYS A 294 9.70 -5.77 -10.86
N PHE A 295 8.55 -6.01 -11.49
CA PHE A 295 8.20 -7.29 -12.10
C PHE A 295 8.07 -7.23 -13.64
N GLY A 296 8.12 -6.04 -14.24
CA GLY A 296 8.13 -5.88 -15.69
C GLY A 296 6.93 -6.57 -16.37
N SER A 297 7.22 -7.46 -17.33
CA SER A 297 6.21 -8.18 -18.11
C SER A 297 5.24 -8.99 -17.27
N ASP A 298 5.70 -9.55 -16.15
CA ASP A 298 4.88 -10.41 -15.30
C ASP A 298 3.73 -9.60 -14.68
N PHE A 299 4.01 -8.38 -14.25
CA PHE A 299 2.97 -7.47 -13.75
C PHE A 299 2.04 -7.00 -14.86
N VAL A 300 2.56 -6.75 -16.08
CA VAL A 300 1.72 -6.38 -17.23
C VAL A 300 0.69 -7.47 -17.54
N GLU A 301 1.09 -8.74 -17.45
CA GLU A 301 0.19 -9.87 -17.63
C GLU A 301 -0.90 -9.94 -16.54
N VAL A 302 -0.51 -9.79 -15.27
CA VAL A 302 -1.48 -9.71 -14.15
C VAL A 302 -2.43 -8.52 -14.32
N LYS A 303 -1.92 -7.35 -14.69
CA LYS A 303 -2.72 -6.13 -14.93
C LYS A 303 -3.73 -6.32 -16.05
N ASN A 304 -3.38 -7.05 -17.11
CA ASN A 304 -4.30 -7.40 -18.21
C ASN A 304 -5.40 -8.38 -17.78
N ARG A 305 -5.14 -9.26 -16.80
CA ARG A 305 -6.10 -10.24 -16.25
C ARG A 305 -6.93 -9.73 -15.08
N THR A 306 -6.63 -8.55 -14.53
CA THR A 306 -7.27 -8.03 -13.32
C THR A 306 -7.82 -6.61 -13.55
N SER A 307 -8.50 -6.06 -12.56
CA SER A 307 -9.06 -4.70 -12.62
C SER A 307 -8.86 -3.97 -11.29
N VAL A 308 -8.81 -2.63 -11.33
CA VAL A 308 -8.94 -1.80 -10.13
C VAL A 308 -10.39 -1.82 -9.64
N LEU A 309 -11.35 -1.71 -10.57
CA LEU A 309 -12.77 -1.78 -10.26
C LEU A 309 -13.14 -3.23 -9.90
N PRO A 310 -13.74 -3.46 -8.72
CA PRO A 310 -14.09 -4.81 -8.28
C PRO A 310 -15.01 -5.49 -9.29
N PHE A 311 -14.76 -6.77 -9.54
CA PHE A 311 -15.49 -7.66 -10.47
C PHE A 311 -15.39 -7.31 -11.96
N ALA A 312 -14.90 -6.14 -12.36
CA ALA A 312 -14.90 -5.73 -13.76
C ALA A 312 -14.13 -6.71 -14.67
N ALA A 313 -12.96 -7.20 -14.25
CA ALA A 313 -12.21 -8.18 -15.04
C ALA A 313 -12.92 -9.54 -15.18
N ILE A 314 -13.76 -9.90 -14.20
CA ILE A 314 -14.56 -11.13 -14.23
C ILE A 314 -15.71 -10.95 -15.23
N LEU A 315 -16.40 -9.82 -15.17
CA LEU A 315 -17.48 -9.47 -16.09
C LEU A 315 -16.98 -9.33 -17.54
N ASP A 316 -15.77 -8.80 -17.74
CA ASP A 316 -15.10 -8.71 -19.04
C ASP A 316 -14.62 -10.07 -19.57
N GLY A 317 -14.65 -11.13 -18.76
CA GLY A 317 -14.10 -12.45 -19.10
C GLY A 317 -12.57 -12.54 -19.08
N ARG A 318 -11.85 -11.46 -18.71
CA ARG A 318 -10.39 -11.44 -18.57
C ARG A 318 -9.90 -12.24 -17.36
N GLN A 319 -10.72 -12.30 -16.30
CA GLN A 319 -10.50 -13.06 -15.09
C GLN A 319 -11.53 -14.19 -14.99
N VAL A 320 -11.11 -15.43 -15.17
CA VAL A 320 -12.00 -16.60 -15.07
C VAL A 320 -11.89 -17.20 -13.69
N LEU A 321 -13.02 -17.35 -13.00
CA LEU A 321 -13.07 -18.02 -11.70
C LEU A 321 -12.99 -19.54 -11.88
N PRO A 322 -12.00 -20.23 -11.29
CA PRO A 322 -11.97 -21.69 -11.26
C PRO A 322 -13.21 -22.27 -10.55
N ARG A 323 -13.60 -23.51 -10.86
CA ARG A 323 -14.77 -24.14 -10.22
C ARG A 323 -14.66 -24.22 -8.69
N ASP A 324 -13.44 -24.32 -8.17
CA ASP A 324 -13.15 -24.39 -6.75
C ASP A 324 -12.52 -23.11 -6.19
N TYR A 325 -12.76 -21.96 -6.83
CA TYR A 325 -12.28 -20.64 -6.37
C TYR A 325 -12.65 -20.33 -4.91
N TRP A 326 -13.75 -20.89 -4.41
CA TRP A 326 -14.20 -20.70 -3.02
C TRP A 326 -13.14 -21.17 -2.01
N LYS A 327 -12.30 -22.16 -2.36
CA LYS A 327 -11.19 -22.63 -1.51
C LYS A 327 -10.14 -21.55 -1.25
N GLU A 328 -10.03 -20.55 -2.14
CA GLU A 328 -9.12 -19.42 -1.95
C GLU A 328 -9.56 -18.53 -0.77
N TRP A 329 -10.84 -18.56 -0.39
CA TRP A 329 -11.44 -17.74 0.67
C TRP A 329 -11.55 -18.44 2.02
N VAL A 330 -11.36 -19.76 2.09
CA VAL A 330 -11.46 -20.55 3.33
C VAL A 330 -10.10 -20.89 3.94
N ARG A 331 -9.10 -20.04 3.68
CA ARG A 331 -7.71 -20.25 4.11
C ARG A 331 -7.47 -19.65 5.49
N VAL A 332 -6.45 -20.18 6.19
CA VAL A 332 -6.07 -19.76 7.55
C VAL A 332 -5.92 -18.24 7.70
N PRO A 333 -5.29 -17.50 6.76
CA PRO A 333 -5.20 -16.05 6.89
C PRO A 333 -6.57 -15.35 6.95
N TYR A 334 -7.58 -15.83 6.22
CA TYR A 334 -8.94 -15.28 6.30
C TYR A 334 -9.63 -15.60 7.62
N LEU A 335 -9.37 -16.75 8.24
CA LEU A 335 -9.81 -17.01 9.61
C LEU A 335 -9.20 -15.99 10.58
N GLY A 336 -7.91 -15.67 10.40
CA GLY A 336 -7.24 -14.59 11.13
C GLY A 336 -7.92 -13.23 10.93
N VAL A 337 -8.28 -12.89 9.69
CA VAL A 337 -9.04 -11.66 9.37
C VAL A 337 -10.40 -11.64 10.07
N VAL A 338 -11.15 -12.76 10.07
CA VAL A 338 -12.43 -12.86 10.77
C VAL A 338 -12.26 -12.61 12.27
N LEU A 339 -11.34 -13.32 12.92
CA LEU A 339 -11.09 -13.17 14.35
C LEU A 339 -10.63 -11.75 14.71
N PHE A 340 -9.74 -11.18 13.90
CA PHE A 340 -9.29 -9.81 14.08
C PHE A 340 -10.43 -8.80 13.92
N THR A 341 -11.30 -8.97 12.92
CA THR A 341 -12.42 -8.05 12.67
C THR A 341 -13.44 -8.10 13.80
N LEU A 342 -13.77 -9.30 14.29
CA LEU A 342 -14.65 -9.47 15.44
C LEU A 342 -14.03 -8.90 16.72
N GLY A 343 -12.73 -9.12 16.92
CA GLY A 343 -11.96 -8.55 18.03
C GLY A 343 -11.92 -7.02 17.98
N ALA A 344 -11.68 -6.42 16.81
CA ALA A 344 -11.68 -4.97 16.61
C ALA A 344 -13.06 -4.37 16.91
N TYR A 345 -14.15 -5.04 16.49
CA TYR A 345 -15.51 -4.62 16.84
C TYR A 345 -15.75 -4.69 18.36
N ALA A 346 -15.36 -5.78 19.02
CA ALA A 346 -15.50 -5.93 20.46
C ALA A 346 -14.65 -4.91 21.25
N CYS A 347 -13.45 -4.59 20.76
CA CYS A 347 -12.53 -3.63 21.36
C CYS A 347 -12.85 -2.17 20.99
N HIS A 348 -13.85 -1.91 20.14
CA HIS A 348 -14.15 -0.54 19.69
C HIS A 348 -14.39 0.45 20.84
N PRO A 349 -15.11 0.11 21.93
CA PRO A 349 -15.21 0.98 23.11
C PRO A 349 -13.85 1.23 23.79
N ALA A 350 -13.00 0.21 23.90
CA ALA A 350 -11.67 0.36 24.49
C ALA A 350 -10.75 1.25 23.63
N MET A 351 -10.86 1.17 22.31
CA MET A 351 -10.16 2.07 21.39
C MET A 351 -10.57 3.52 21.59
N GLN A 352 -11.87 3.79 21.81
CA GLN A 352 -12.36 5.13 22.14
C GLN A 352 -11.80 5.62 23.47
N THR A 353 -11.83 4.79 24.52
CA THR A 353 -11.25 5.15 25.81
C THR A 353 -9.75 5.43 25.71
N ALA A 354 -9.01 4.61 24.98
CA ALA A 354 -7.58 4.80 24.77
C ALA A 354 -7.29 6.11 24.01
N ALA A 355 -8.03 6.39 22.94
CA ALA A 355 -7.87 7.65 22.20
C ALA A 355 -8.15 8.87 23.08
N HIS A 356 -9.22 8.82 23.88
CA HIS A 356 -9.57 9.88 24.82
C HIS A 356 -8.51 10.07 25.91
N TRP A 357 -7.86 9.00 26.38
CA TRP A 357 -6.75 9.08 27.32
C TRP A 357 -5.52 9.78 26.74
N VAL A 358 -5.21 9.53 25.46
CA VAL A 358 -4.10 10.20 24.76
C VAL A 358 -4.39 11.69 24.57
N GLY A 359 -5.65 12.06 24.30
CA GLY A 359 -6.09 13.46 24.27
C GLY A 359 -5.63 14.26 23.04
N TRP A 360 -5.38 13.59 21.92
CA TRP A 360 -5.06 14.23 20.64
C TRP A 360 -6.25 14.65 19.82
#